data_AF-A0A537TIW2-F1
#
_entry.id   AF-A0A537TIW2-F1
#
_cell.length_a   1.000
_cell.length_b   1.000
_cell.length_c   1.000
_cell.angle_alpha   90.00
_cell.angle_beta   90.00
_cell.angle_gamma   90.00
#
_symmetry.space_group_name_H-M   'P 1'
#
loop_
_entity.id
_entity.type
_entity.pdbx_description
1 polymer ?
#
loop_
_entity_poly.entity_id
_entity_poly.type
_entity_poly.pdbx_seq_one_letter_code
_entity_poly.pdbx_strand_id
1 'polypeptide(L)'
;MATSERVLSGWRAVALENDLLRVVILPEKGADIVELTDKESGVDPLFKAPWGLRPPGSVPREGWEGHEFLANYEGGWQELFPNANDPADYRGETIPFHGEVATLPWDCREEGAVLRLTVRCRQTPFRLERLMRLEGRQLVLEERVTNESEEPAHFVWGHHCVVGPPFLEAGCRLRVPAGTLETIPELWEESPRPRSPQPRRRLSHRPRRRIGGGPEPEARARVSPRLGSAGLSLGDLVAALRRRGSDAAPRLLRARH
;
A
#
# COMPACT_ATOMS: atom_id res chain seq x y z
N MET A 1 -5.93 -23.95 -1.67
CA MET A 1 -5.00 -22.94 -1.16
C MET A 1 -3.88 -23.68 -0.46
N ALA A 2 -2.64 -23.30 -0.73
CA ALA A 2 -1.47 -23.91 -0.14
C ALA A 2 -0.61 -22.83 0.49
N THR A 3 0.00 -23.16 1.63
CA THR A 3 0.98 -22.33 2.31
C THR A 3 2.35 -22.96 2.14
N SER A 4 3.38 -22.15 1.89
CA SER A 4 4.77 -22.62 1.82
C SER A 4 5.72 -21.62 2.45
N GLU A 5 6.82 -22.10 3.02
CA GLU A 5 7.86 -21.25 3.60
C GLU A 5 9.12 -21.25 2.74
N ARG A 6 9.77 -20.09 2.66
CA ARG A 6 11.07 -19.92 2.03
C ARG A 6 11.87 -18.83 2.74
N VAL A 7 13.14 -18.70 2.40
CA VAL A 7 13.97 -17.57 2.82
C VAL A 7 14.06 -16.57 1.66
N LEU A 8 13.76 -15.29 1.93
CA LEU A 8 13.91 -14.20 0.97
C LEU A 8 14.89 -13.16 1.52
N SER A 9 16.06 -13.04 0.90
CA SER A 9 17.13 -12.14 1.36
C SER A 9 17.44 -12.28 2.85
N GLY A 10 17.40 -13.50 3.41
CA GLY A 10 17.65 -13.76 4.83
C GLY A 10 16.44 -13.63 5.76
N TRP A 11 15.28 -13.19 5.27
CA TRP A 11 14.03 -13.17 6.01
C TRP A 11 13.25 -14.46 5.85
N ARG A 12 12.55 -14.91 6.89
CA ARG A 12 11.49 -15.90 6.74
C ARG A 12 10.36 -15.29 5.90
N ALA A 13 9.99 -15.98 4.83
CA ALA A 13 8.91 -15.59 3.94
C ALA A 13 7.85 -16.69 3.86
N VAL A 14 6.59 -16.31 4.00
CA VAL A 14 5.44 -17.21 3.90
C VAL A 14 4.70 -16.88 2.62
N ALA A 15 4.48 -17.87 1.77
CA ALA A 15 3.72 -17.74 0.53
C ALA A 15 2.33 -18.37 0.69
N LEU A 16 1.30 -17.59 0.39
CA LEU A 16 -0.09 -18.03 0.28
C LEU A 16 -0.46 -18.11 -1.21
N GLU A 17 -0.94 -19.26 -1.68
CA GLU A 17 -1.16 -19.47 -3.11
C GLU A 17 -2.43 -20.29 -3.44
N ASN A 18 -3.07 -19.96 -4.55
CA ASN A 18 -4.05 -20.79 -5.25
C ASN A 18 -3.72 -20.85 -6.76
N ASP A 19 -4.63 -21.35 -7.59
CA ASP A 19 -4.37 -21.48 -9.03
C ASP A 19 -4.16 -20.14 -9.76
N LEU A 20 -4.68 -19.03 -9.19
CA LEU A 20 -4.75 -17.72 -9.84
C LEU A 20 -3.83 -16.66 -9.22
N LEU A 21 -3.61 -16.71 -7.91
CA LEU A 21 -2.90 -15.67 -7.16
C LEU A 21 -1.84 -16.27 -6.25
N ARG A 22 -0.69 -15.59 -6.16
CA ARG A 22 0.38 -15.88 -5.20
C ARG A 22 0.69 -14.62 -4.39
N VAL A 23 0.73 -14.74 -3.07
CA VAL A 23 1.05 -13.66 -2.13
C VAL A 23 2.22 -14.08 -1.28
N VAL A 24 3.20 -13.19 -1.08
CA VAL A 24 4.35 -13.45 -0.21
C VAL A 24 4.43 -12.41 0.89
N ILE A 25 4.52 -12.91 2.12
CA ILE A 25 4.51 -12.13 3.36
C ILE A 25 5.85 -12.31 4.06
N LEU A 26 6.35 -11.27 4.73
CA LEU A 26 7.49 -11.30 5.63
C LEU A 26 7.04 -11.14 7.09
N PRO A 27 6.69 -12.22 7.82
CA PRO A 27 6.15 -12.09 9.17
C PRO A 27 7.10 -11.38 10.13
N GLU A 28 8.40 -11.60 10.00
CA GLU A 28 9.42 -11.02 10.88
C GLU A 28 9.69 -9.52 10.60
N LYS A 29 9.13 -8.98 9.53
CA LYS A 29 9.26 -7.59 9.12
C LYS A 29 7.86 -7.01 8.85
N GLY A 30 7.12 -6.73 9.92
CA GLY A 30 5.83 -6.05 9.87
C GLY A 30 4.68 -6.81 9.23
N ALA A 31 4.86 -8.11 8.94
CA ALA A 31 3.98 -8.85 8.06
C ALA A 31 3.82 -8.18 6.68
N ASP A 32 4.91 -7.58 6.18
CA ASP A 32 4.94 -6.89 4.89
C ASP A 32 4.53 -7.83 3.77
N ILE A 33 3.60 -7.38 2.93
CA ILE A 33 3.24 -8.07 1.69
C ILE A 33 4.21 -7.59 0.62
N VAL A 34 5.16 -8.45 0.29
CA VAL A 34 6.25 -8.15 -0.66
C VAL A 34 6.02 -8.74 -2.04
N GLU A 35 4.94 -9.50 -2.25
CA GLU A 35 4.55 -10.05 -3.56
C GLU A 35 3.02 -10.22 -3.61
N LEU A 36 2.38 -9.81 -4.70
CA LEU A 36 0.96 -10.02 -5.01
C LEU A 36 0.80 -10.36 -6.51
N THR A 37 1.20 -11.57 -6.90
CA THR A 37 1.31 -11.95 -8.31
C THR A 37 0.02 -12.57 -8.84
N ASP A 38 -0.55 -12.02 -9.92
CA ASP A 38 -1.49 -12.75 -10.77
C ASP A 38 -0.72 -13.77 -11.61
N LYS A 39 -1.04 -15.05 -11.43
CA LYS A 39 -0.30 -16.16 -12.04
C LYS A 39 -0.56 -16.31 -13.53
N GLU A 40 -1.69 -15.83 -14.05
CA GLU A 40 -2.01 -15.90 -15.47
C GLU A 40 -1.18 -14.89 -16.26
N SER A 41 -1.12 -13.64 -15.80
CA SER A 41 -0.33 -12.60 -16.46
C SER A 41 1.12 -12.53 -16.00
N GLY A 42 1.46 -13.12 -14.86
CA GLY A 42 2.77 -13.02 -14.21
C GLY A 42 3.07 -11.62 -13.66
N VAL A 43 2.04 -10.80 -13.44
CA VAL A 43 2.20 -9.40 -13.01
C VAL A 43 2.04 -9.30 -11.51
N ASP A 44 3.03 -8.68 -10.87
CA ASP A 44 2.95 -8.17 -9.50
C ASP A 44 2.76 -6.64 -9.57
N PRO A 45 1.65 -6.08 -9.06
CA PRO A 45 1.41 -4.65 -9.11
C PRO A 45 2.21 -3.87 -8.06
N LEU A 46 2.73 -4.54 -7.03
CA LEU A 46 3.41 -3.87 -5.94
C LEU A 46 4.77 -3.34 -6.38
N PHE A 47 5.04 -2.07 -6.06
CA PHE A 47 6.32 -1.44 -6.32
C PHE A 47 7.45 -2.20 -5.64
N LYS A 48 8.54 -2.43 -6.37
CA LYS A 48 9.80 -2.95 -5.84
C LYS A 48 10.84 -1.85 -5.93
N ALA A 49 11.39 -1.48 -4.79
CA ALA A 49 12.44 -0.50 -4.77
C ALA A 49 13.67 -1.05 -5.53
N PRO A 50 14.33 -0.25 -6.40
CA PRO A 50 15.47 -0.72 -7.19
C PRO A 50 16.64 -1.28 -6.37
N TRP A 51 16.74 -0.88 -5.11
CA TRP A 51 17.75 -1.33 -4.15
C TRP A 51 17.37 -2.60 -3.36
N GLY A 52 16.15 -3.11 -3.55
CA GLY A 52 15.66 -4.40 -3.02
C GLY A 52 15.54 -4.52 -1.50
N LEU A 53 15.19 -5.72 -1.05
CA LEU A 53 15.12 -6.12 0.35
C LEU A 53 16.51 -6.59 0.84
N ARG A 54 16.96 -6.10 2.00
CA ARG A 54 18.24 -6.52 2.62
C ARG A 54 18.01 -7.44 3.83
N PRO A 55 18.99 -8.27 4.20
CA PRO A 55 18.89 -9.15 5.36
C PRO A 55 18.62 -8.42 6.68
N PRO A 56 18.02 -9.12 7.67
CA PRO A 56 17.89 -8.61 9.03
C PRO A 56 19.23 -8.10 9.58
N GLY A 57 19.23 -6.98 10.29
CA GLY A 57 20.43 -6.39 10.88
C GLY A 57 21.37 -5.67 9.90
N SER A 58 20.98 -5.51 8.63
CA SER A 58 21.76 -4.70 7.68
C SER A 58 21.87 -3.24 8.13
N VAL A 59 23.01 -2.60 7.85
CA VAL A 59 23.25 -1.15 8.11
C VAL A 59 22.13 -0.31 7.48
N PRO A 60 21.46 0.62 8.17
CA PRO A 60 20.37 1.43 7.62
C PRO A 60 20.70 2.13 6.29
N ARG A 61 19.68 2.37 5.46
CA ARG A 61 19.85 3.05 4.17
C ARG A 61 20.15 4.54 4.36
N GLU A 62 20.81 5.13 3.38
CA GLU A 62 20.87 6.59 3.26
C GLU A 62 19.44 7.16 3.17
N GLY A 63 19.21 8.31 3.82
CA GLY A 63 17.87 8.90 3.92
C GLY A 63 16.95 8.25 4.94
N TRP A 64 17.42 7.29 5.77
CA TRP A 64 16.56 6.72 6.82
C TRP A 64 16.29 7.69 7.97
N GLU A 65 17.17 8.67 8.20
CA GLU A 65 17.01 9.76 9.18
C GLU A 65 16.62 9.30 10.61
N GLY A 66 16.97 8.07 10.99
CA GLY A 66 16.59 7.49 12.28
C GLY A 66 15.21 6.81 12.31
N HIS A 67 14.48 6.80 11.20
CA HIS A 67 13.18 6.14 11.04
C HIS A 67 13.35 4.68 10.61
N GLU A 68 13.11 3.73 11.53
CA GLU A 68 13.28 2.29 11.28
C GLU A 68 12.55 1.78 10.04
N PHE A 69 11.36 2.31 9.75
CA PHE A 69 10.59 2.00 8.55
C PHE A 69 11.41 2.21 7.26
N LEU A 70 12.13 3.34 7.18
CA LEU A 70 12.96 3.71 6.03
C LEU A 70 14.30 2.94 6.01
N ALA A 71 14.74 2.41 7.16
CA ALA A 71 16.03 1.73 7.29
C ALA A 71 16.19 0.55 6.32
N ASN A 72 15.11 -0.18 6.03
CA ASN A 72 15.12 -1.32 5.12
C ASN A 72 13.90 -1.36 4.20
N TYR A 73 13.38 -0.20 3.82
CA TYR A 73 12.24 -0.10 2.93
C TYR A 73 12.54 -0.66 1.53
N GLU A 74 11.71 -1.59 1.08
CA GLU A 74 11.85 -2.38 -0.15
C GLU A 74 10.71 -2.13 -1.16
N GLY A 75 9.73 -1.31 -0.81
CA GLY A 75 8.45 -1.24 -1.50
C GLY A 75 7.44 -2.24 -0.92
N GLY A 76 6.44 -2.64 -1.70
CA GLY A 76 5.40 -3.57 -1.23
C GLY A 76 4.22 -2.89 -0.54
N TRP A 77 3.67 -3.58 0.45
CA TRP A 77 2.50 -3.16 1.20
C TRP A 77 2.68 -3.43 2.70
N GLN A 78 2.71 -2.34 3.47
CA GLN A 78 2.88 -2.32 4.93
C GLN A 78 1.59 -1.93 5.66
N GLU A 79 1.43 -2.43 6.89
CA GLU A 79 0.41 -1.95 7.83
C GLU A 79 0.96 -0.80 8.67
N LEU A 80 0.23 0.30 8.78
CA LEU A 80 0.61 1.45 9.56
C LEU A 80 -0.31 1.59 10.78
N PHE A 81 0.26 1.45 11.96
CA PHE A 81 -0.46 1.53 13.23
C PHE A 81 0.51 1.75 14.40
N PRO A 82 0.20 2.57 15.41
CA PRO A 82 -1.02 3.40 15.59
C PRO A 82 -0.88 4.80 14.96
N ASN A 83 0.12 5.00 14.10
CA ASN A 83 0.39 6.25 13.40
C ASN A 83 0.65 5.95 11.93
N ALA A 84 0.27 6.86 11.04
CA ALA A 84 0.45 6.71 9.60
C ALA A 84 1.28 7.84 8.97
N ASN A 85 1.86 8.71 9.80
CA ASN A 85 2.57 9.92 9.35
C ASN A 85 3.94 10.04 10.04
N ASP A 86 4.49 11.26 10.08
CA ASP A 86 5.67 11.62 10.87
C ASP A 86 5.63 11.11 12.32
N PRO A 87 6.78 10.92 12.98
CA PRO A 87 6.80 10.58 14.40
C PRO A 87 5.98 11.57 15.22
N ALA A 88 5.34 11.08 16.26
CA ALA A 88 4.46 11.89 17.10
C ALA A 88 4.62 11.53 18.57
N ASP A 89 4.57 12.54 19.43
CA ASP A 89 4.53 12.31 20.88
C ASP A 89 3.09 12.01 21.31
N TYR A 90 2.91 10.88 22.00
CA TYR A 90 1.62 10.43 22.51
C TYR A 90 1.79 9.90 23.93
N ARG A 91 1.13 10.56 24.89
CA ARG A 91 1.15 10.19 26.33
C ARG A 91 2.56 10.04 26.94
N GLY A 92 3.50 10.86 26.49
CA GLY A 92 4.88 10.86 26.99
C GLY A 92 5.78 9.84 26.30
N GLU A 93 5.28 9.09 25.32
CA GLU A 93 6.05 8.18 24.48
C GLU A 93 6.13 8.73 23.05
N THR A 94 7.27 8.56 22.39
CA THR A 94 7.43 8.92 20.97
C THR A 94 7.01 7.76 20.08
N ILE A 95 5.89 7.90 19.37
CA ILE A 95 5.43 6.96 18.36
C ILE A 95 6.25 7.14 17.08
N PRO A 96 6.83 6.07 16.50
CA PRO A 96 7.67 6.17 15.33
C PRO A 96 6.93 6.63 14.07
N PHE A 97 7.73 7.04 13.08
CA PHE A 97 7.28 7.29 11.71
C PHE A 97 6.52 6.06 11.20
N HIS A 98 5.29 6.27 10.72
CA HIS A 98 4.39 5.20 10.24
C HIS A 98 4.01 4.13 11.28
N GLY A 99 4.18 4.46 12.56
CA GLY A 99 3.78 3.60 13.66
C GLY A 99 4.70 2.41 13.86
N GLU A 100 4.29 1.54 14.76
CA GLU A 100 5.12 0.49 15.32
C GLU A 100 5.08 -0.77 14.46
N VAL A 101 3.89 -1.13 13.97
CA VAL A 101 3.64 -2.50 13.52
C VAL A 101 4.33 -2.88 12.22
N ALA A 102 4.72 -1.89 11.41
CA ALA A 102 5.43 -2.09 10.14
C ALA A 102 6.87 -2.60 10.30
N THR A 103 7.47 -2.46 11.48
CA THR A 103 8.86 -2.89 11.74
C THR A 103 8.96 -4.02 12.77
N LEU A 104 7.85 -4.38 13.42
CA LEU A 104 7.80 -5.44 14.42
C LEU A 104 7.70 -6.83 13.77
N PRO A 105 8.25 -7.88 14.42
CA PRO A 105 7.95 -9.25 14.03
C PRO A 105 6.54 -9.63 14.48
N TRP A 106 5.79 -10.26 13.58
CA TRP A 106 4.46 -10.79 13.83
C TRP A 106 4.54 -12.30 14.05
N ASP A 107 3.81 -12.80 15.05
CA ASP A 107 3.51 -14.22 15.16
C ASP A 107 2.66 -14.63 13.96
N CYS A 108 3.02 -15.73 13.31
CA CYS A 108 2.37 -16.17 12.07
C CYS A 108 2.07 -17.66 12.13
N ARG A 109 0.80 -18.03 11.95
CA ARG A 109 0.32 -19.42 12.05
C ARG A 109 -0.67 -19.72 10.93
N GLU A 110 -0.57 -20.92 10.37
CA GLU A 110 -1.56 -21.44 9.43
C GLU A 110 -2.70 -22.12 10.20
N GLU A 111 -3.94 -21.74 9.87
CA GLU A 111 -5.18 -22.26 10.44
C GLU A 111 -6.09 -22.73 9.30
N GLY A 112 -5.82 -23.95 8.81
CA GLY A 112 -6.53 -24.51 7.65
C GLY A 112 -6.24 -23.72 6.38
N ALA A 113 -7.23 -22.94 5.92
CA ALA A 113 -7.15 -22.13 4.71
C ALA A 113 -6.87 -20.64 5.00
N VAL A 114 -6.51 -20.31 6.25
CA VAL A 114 -6.31 -18.93 6.69
C VAL A 114 -4.91 -18.80 7.31
N LEU A 115 -4.21 -17.72 6.97
CA LEU A 115 -2.98 -17.34 7.65
C LEU A 115 -3.33 -16.31 8.73
N ARG A 116 -3.15 -16.67 10.01
CA ARG A 116 -3.34 -15.78 11.15
C ARG A 116 -2.01 -15.13 11.51
N LEU A 117 -1.98 -13.80 11.54
CA LEU A 117 -0.85 -13.01 11.99
C LEU A 117 -1.26 -12.15 13.19
N THR A 118 -0.41 -12.08 14.21
CA THR A 118 -0.67 -11.26 15.40
C THR A 118 0.57 -10.54 15.89
N VAL A 119 0.40 -9.32 16.38
CA VAL A 119 1.49 -8.53 16.98
C VAL A 119 0.96 -7.71 18.16
N ARG A 120 1.83 -7.43 19.12
CA ARG A 120 1.58 -6.45 20.18
C ARG A 120 2.47 -5.24 19.96
N CYS A 121 1.87 -4.05 20.03
CA CYS A 121 2.62 -2.80 20.08
C CYS A 121 3.52 -2.77 21.32
N ARG A 122 4.64 -2.05 21.22
CA ARG A 122 5.63 -1.91 22.31
C ARG A 122 5.38 -0.66 23.14
N GLN A 123 4.93 0.42 22.51
CA GLN A 123 4.73 1.74 23.12
C GLN A 123 3.26 2.01 23.44
N THR A 124 2.35 1.44 22.65
CA THR A 124 0.90 1.59 22.84
C THR A 124 0.24 0.29 23.30
N PRO A 125 -0.91 0.35 23.98
CA PRO A 125 -1.53 -0.82 24.61
C PRO A 125 -2.33 -1.67 23.62
N PHE A 126 -1.89 -1.77 22.36
CA PHE A 126 -2.66 -2.40 21.30
C PHE A 126 -2.10 -3.77 20.91
N ARG A 127 -3.02 -4.71 20.68
CA ARG A 127 -2.75 -5.97 20.01
C ARG A 127 -3.51 -5.99 18.68
N LEU A 128 -2.79 -6.32 17.62
CA LEU A 128 -3.36 -6.49 16.29
C LEU A 128 -3.44 -7.97 15.92
N GLU A 129 -4.47 -8.28 15.16
CA GLU A 129 -4.67 -9.56 14.50
C GLU A 129 -5.08 -9.31 13.05
N ARG A 130 -4.42 -9.99 12.13
CA ARG A 130 -4.75 -10.02 10.70
C ARG A 130 -4.95 -11.46 10.27
N LEU A 131 -6.08 -11.75 9.64
CA LEU A 131 -6.35 -13.00 8.96
C LEU A 131 -6.24 -12.76 7.45
N MET A 132 -5.44 -13.59 6.78
CA MET A 132 -5.25 -13.53 5.33
C MET A 132 -5.71 -14.82 4.68
N ARG A 133 -6.46 -14.69 3.59
CA ARG A 133 -6.95 -15.83 2.79
C ARG A 133 -7.14 -15.44 1.34
N LEU A 134 -7.11 -16.43 0.45
CA LEU A 134 -7.34 -16.23 -0.98
C LEU A 134 -8.73 -16.70 -1.41
N GLU A 135 -9.44 -15.84 -2.13
CA GLU A 135 -10.73 -16.12 -2.77
C GLU A 135 -10.61 -15.83 -4.27
N GLY A 136 -10.35 -16.86 -5.08
CA GLY A 136 -10.08 -16.67 -6.51
C GLY A 136 -8.89 -15.72 -6.73
N ARG A 137 -9.13 -14.54 -7.31
CA ARG A 137 -8.13 -13.49 -7.54
C ARG A 137 -8.06 -12.42 -6.44
N GLN A 138 -8.72 -12.66 -5.31
CA GLN A 138 -8.76 -11.71 -4.22
C GLN A 138 -7.90 -12.20 -3.06
N LEU A 139 -6.98 -11.34 -2.62
CA LEU A 139 -6.45 -11.41 -1.27
C LEU A 139 -7.46 -10.71 -0.36
N VAL A 140 -7.93 -11.41 0.67
CA VAL A 140 -8.84 -10.84 1.67
C VAL A 140 -8.12 -10.75 3.00
N LEU A 141 -8.17 -9.56 3.59
CA LEU A 141 -7.65 -9.23 4.90
C LEU A 141 -8.85 -9.00 5.84
N GLU A 142 -8.90 -9.73 6.94
CA GLU A 142 -9.81 -9.45 8.06
C GLU A 142 -8.95 -9.06 9.26
N GLU A 143 -9.18 -7.86 9.80
CA GLU A 143 -8.25 -7.27 10.74
C GLU A 143 -8.97 -6.80 12.01
N ARG A 144 -8.30 -6.93 13.15
CA ARG A 144 -8.82 -6.56 14.46
C ARG A 144 -7.73 -5.92 15.31
N VAL A 145 -8.07 -4.79 15.89
CA VAL A 145 -7.28 -4.13 16.94
C VAL A 145 -7.98 -4.34 18.28
N THR A 146 -7.22 -4.71 19.31
CA THR A 146 -7.68 -4.80 20.70
C THR A 146 -6.87 -3.84 21.55
N ASN A 147 -7.52 -2.94 22.28
CA ASN A 147 -6.88 -2.19 23.36
C ASN A 147 -6.79 -3.10 24.60
N GLU A 148 -5.59 -3.48 25.01
CA GLU A 148 -5.29 -4.33 26.16
C GLU A 148 -5.15 -3.53 27.47
N SER A 149 -5.44 -2.22 27.47
CA SER A 149 -5.47 -1.38 28.68
C SER A 149 -6.90 -1.07 29.16
N GLU A 150 -7.02 -0.58 30.38
CA GLU A 150 -8.29 -0.15 30.98
C GLU A 150 -8.74 1.25 30.51
N GLU A 151 -7.81 2.03 29.93
CA GLU A 151 -8.05 3.41 29.52
C GLU A 151 -8.29 3.50 28.00
N PRO A 152 -9.16 4.41 27.52
CA PRO A 152 -9.27 4.70 26.09
C PRO A 152 -7.91 5.10 25.50
N ALA A 153 -7.61 4.64 24.30
CA ALA A 153 -6.40 4.99 23.56
C ALA A 153 -6.74 5.39 22.12
N HIS A 154 -6.03 6.39 21.60
CA HIS A 154 -6.21 6.91 20.25
C HIS A 154 -5.27 6.20 19.28
N PHE A 155 -5.71 6.03 18.05
CA PHE A 155 -4.89 5.47 16.98
C PHE A 155 -5.32 6.04 15.63
N VAL A 156 -4.37 6.02 14.70
CA VAL A 156 -4.62 6.05 13.27
C VAL A 156 -4.23 4.69 12.72
N TRP A 157 -5.03 4.19 11.79
CA TRP A 157 -4.81 2.89 11.17
C TRP A 157 -4.93 3.02 9.66
N GLY A 158 -3.93 2.50 8.96
CA GLY A 158 -3.89 2.57 7.52
C GLY A 158 -2.98 1.52 6.91
N HIS A 159 -3.01 1.49 5.59
CA HIS A 159 -2.23 0.57 4.77
C HIS A 159 -1.40 1.37 3.78
N HIS A 160 -0.09 1.18 3.82
CA HIS A 160 0.86 1.81 2.90
C HIS A 160 1.14 0.87 1.73
N CYS A 161 0.20 0.81 0.79
CA CYS A 161 0.30 -0.03 -0.41
C CYS A 161 0.86 0.77 -1.59
N VAL A 162 2.07 0.42 -2.04
CA VAL A 162 2.73 1.14 -3.14
C VAL A 162 2.66 0.30 -4.42
N VAL A 163 2.13 0.91 -5.47
CA VAL A 163 1.96 0.29 -6.79
C VAL A 163 3.05 0.82 -7.73
N GLY A 164 3.65 -0.05 -8.54
CA GLY A 164 4.77 0.31 -9.41
C GLY A 164 4.82 -0.45 -10.74
N PRO A 165 5.84 -0.18 -11.56
CA PRO A 165 6.09 -0.94 -12.78
C PRO A 165 6.33 -2.43 -12.49
N PRO A 166 5.96 -3.36 -13.40
CA PRO A 166 5.46 -3.10 -14.74
C PRO A 166 3.95 -2.82 -14.82
N PHE A 167 3.20 -2.95 -13.70
CA PHE A 167 1.77 -2.69 -13.69
C PHE A 167 1.44 -1.21 -13.88
N LEU A 168 2.13 -0.32 -13.15
CA LEU A 168 1.95 1.11 -13.27
C LEU A 168 2.75 1.66 -14.46
N GLU A 169 2.03 2.03 -15.52
CA GLU A 169 2.60 2.59 -16.74
C GLU A 169 1.80 3.78 -17.28
N ALA A 170 2.30 4.39 -18.36
CA ALA A 170 1.63 5.50 -19.01
C ALA A 170 0.26 5.06 -19.56
N GLY A 171 -0.81 5.75 -19.15
CA GLY A 171 -2.18 5.43 -19.54
C GLY A 171 -2.98 4.72 -18.45
N CYS A 172 -2.35 4.28 -17.35
CA CYS A 172 -3.05 3.85 -16.15
C CYS A 172 -3.96 4.97 -15.63
N ARG A 173 -5.14 4.59 -15.10
CA ARG A 173 -6.11 5.52 -14.54
C ARG A 173 -6.45 5.09 -13.12
N LEU A 174 -6.23 6.00 -12.17
CA LEU A 174 -6.71 5.85 -10.81
C LEU A 174 -8.19 6.25 -10.76
N ARG A 175 -9.06 5.33 -10.32
CA ARG A 175 -10.48 5.59 -10.07
C ARG A 175 -10.71 5.48 -8.58
N VAL A 176 -11.06 6.59 -7.95
CA VAL A 176 -11.32 6.68 -6.52
C VAL A 176 -12.59 7.50 -6.28
N PRO A 177 -13.41 7.17 -5.27
CA PRO A 177 -14.56 7.96 -4.89
C PRO A 177 -14.15 9.19 -4.05
N ALA A 178 -13.09 9.90 -4.46
CA ALA A 178 -12.58 11.06 -3.75
C ALA A 178 -13.26 12.36 -4.24
N GLY A 179 -13.71 13.20 -3.30
CA GLY A 179 -14.26 14.52 -3.60
C GLY A 179 -13.19 15.62 -3.71
N THR A 180 -12.00 15.38 -3.19
CA THR A 180 -10.87 16.32 -3.21
C THR A 180 -9.57 15.53 -3.35
N LEU A 181 -8.65 16.05 -4.16
CA LEU A 181 -7.34 15.48 -4.37
C LEU A 181 -6.32 16.55 -4.00
N GLU A 182 -5.53 16.27 -2.97
CA GLU A 182 -4.42 17.10 -2.55
C GLU A 182 -3.12 16.45 -3.01
N THR A 183 -2.25 17.23 -3.63
CA THR A 183 -0.90 16.82 -4.02
C THR A 183 0.10 17.63 -3.24
N ILE A 184 1.27 17.05 -2.97
CA ILE A 184 2.40 17.81 -2.47
C ILE A 184 2.78 18.93 -3.47
N PRO A 185 3.24 20.10 -2.99
CA PRO A 185 3.56 21.25 -3.86
C PRO A 185 4.65 20.95 -4.88
N GLU A 186 5.61 20.10 -4.50
CA GLU A 186 6.75 19.71 -5.30
C GLU A 186 6.76 18.18 -5.41
N LEU A 187 6.73 17.67 -6.65
CA LEU A 187 6.92 16.25 -6.89
C LEU A 187 8.37 15.90 -6.56
N TRP A 188 8.58 14.87 -5.73
CA TRP A 188 9.91 14.41 -5.31
C TRP A 188 10.83 14.00 -6.48
N GLU A 189 10.32 13.83 -7.70
CA GLU A 189 11.11 13.65 -8.91
C GLU A 189 10.42 14.28 -10.15
N GLU A 190 11.19 14.91 -11.05
CA GLU A 190 10.71 15.37 -12.37
C GLU A 190 10.33 14.20 -13.32
N SER A 191 10.58 12.95 -12.94
CA SER A 191 10.05 11.76 -13.62
C SER A 191 10.39 10.48 -12.85
N PRO A 192 9.43 9.59 -12.55
CA PRO A 192 9.68 8.28 -11.93
C PRO A 192 10.32 7.28 -12.91
N ARG A 193 10.96 7.76 -13.98
CA ARG A 193 11.59 6.90 -14.99
C ARG A 193 13.02 6.62 -14.56
N PRO A 194 13.40 5.37 -14.27
CA PRO A 194 14.81 5.03 -14.26
C PRO A 194 15.39 5.40 -15.62
N ARG A 195 16.42 6.28 -15.63
CA ARG A 195 17.20 6.54 -16.84
C ARG A 195 17.89 5.22 -17.22
N SER A 196 17.29 4.47 -18.13
CA SER A 196 17.89 3.25 -18.67
C SER A 196 19.26 3.59 -19.27
N PRO A 197 20.37 2.91 -18.89
CA PRO A 197 21.69 3.16 -19.47
C PRO A 197 21.87 2.58 -20.89
N GLN A 198 20.85 1.94 -21.47
CA GLN A 198 21.00 1.24 -22.76
C GLN A 198 20.60 2.13 -23.95
N PRO A 199 21.41 2.20 -25.02
CA PRO A 199 21.09 2.95 -26.22
C PRO A 199 19.90 2.30 -26.93
N ARG A 200 18.83 3.09 -27.12
CA ARG A 200 17.61 2.67 -27.82
C ARG A 200 17.93 2.20 -29.24
N ARG A 201 17.71 0.91 -29.51
CA ARG A 201 17.54 0.42 -30.88
C ARG A 201 16.28 1.09 -31.47
N ARG A 202 16.48 1.96 -32.46
CA ARG A 202 15.40 2.58 -33.24
C ARG A 202 14.64 1.49 -33.99
N LEU A 203 13.43 1.18 -33.56
CA LEU A 203 12.43 0.62 -34.45
C LEU A 203 11.68 1.81 -35.06
N SER A 204 11.99 2.10 -36.32
CA SER A 204 11.18 2.97 -37.16
C SER A 204 9.81 2.31 -37.37
N HIS A 205 8.73 3.08 -37.38
CA HIS A 205 7.62 3.00 -38.36
C HIS A 205 6.65 4.19 -38.16
N ARG A 206 5.99 4.55 -39.26
CA ARG A 206 5.51 5.89 -39.69
C ARG A 206 4.25 6.45 -38.99
N PRO A 207 3.93 7.77 -39.20
CA PRO A 207 2.89 8.49 -38.44
C PRO A 207 1.54 8.60 -39.17
N ARG A 208 0.46 8.81 -38.38
CA ARG A 208 -0.80 9.59 -38.62
C ARG A 208 -1.87 9.08 -37.61
N ARG A 209 -2.78 9.86 -37.01
CA ARG A 209 -3.55 11.03 -37.43
C ARG A 209 -4.02 11.82 -36.19
N ARG A 210 -4.12 13.16 -36.31
CA ARG A 210 -4.83 14.04 -35.36
C ARG A 210 -6.34 13.78 -35.42
N ILE A 211 -6.99 13.75 -34.27
CA ILE A 211 -8.43 14.02 -34.13
C ILE A 211 -8.59 15.12 -33.08
N GLY A 212 -9.47 16.07 -33.39
CA GLY A 212 -9.59 17.39 -32.78
C GLY A 212 -10.12 17.42 -31.35
N GLY A 213 -9.85 18.55 -30.71
CA GLY A 213 -10.23 18.87 -29.34
C GLY A 213 -11.68 19.31 -29.16
N GLY A 214 -12.13 19.13 -27.93
CA GLY A 214 -13.28 19.76 -27.28
C GLY A 214 -12.88 20.01 -25.81
N PRO A 215 -13.48 21.00 -25.14
CA PRO A 215 -12.82 21.72 -24.05
C PRO A 215 -12.66 20.85 -22.80
N GLU A 216 -11.46 20.89 -22.20
CA GLU A 216 -11.23 20.44 -20.83
C GLU A 216 -11.85 21.46 -19.86
N PRO A 217 -12.58 21.05 -18.82
CA PRO A 217 -12.88 21.95 -17.73
C PRO A 217 -11.61 22.18 -16.92
N GLU A 218 -11.02 23.37 -17.06
CA GLU A 218 -9.96 23.87 -16.18
C GLU A 218 -10.48 23.96 -14.75
N ALA A 219 -10.11 23.02 -13.89
CA ALA A 219 -10.28 23.16 -12.45
C ALA A 219 -9.17 24.06 -11.92
N ARG A 220 -9.49 25.34 -11.64
CA ARG A 220 -8.60 26.25 -10.93
C ARG A 220 -8.56 25.86 -9.46
N ALA A 221 -7.45 25.26 -9.03
CA ALA A 221 -7.19 25.01 -7.62
C ALA A 221 -7.01 26.35 -6.87
N ARG A 222 -7.79 26.55 -5.80
CA ARG A 222 -7.53 27.61 -4.82
C ARG A 222 -6.63 27.02 -3.74
N VAL A 223 -5.44 27.59 -3.59
CA VAL A 223 -4.51 27.29 -2.50
C VAL A 223 -5.11 27.81 -1.18
N SER A 224 -5.26 26.93 -0.19
CA SER A 224 -5.61 27.32 1.18
C SER A 224 -4.46 26.92 2.10
N PRO A 225 -3.87 27.83 2.89
CA PRO A 225 -2.78 27.52 3.79
C PRO A 225 -3.35 27.04 5.13
N ARG A 226 -3.70 25.76 5.25
CA ARG A 226 -3.86 25.11 6.55
C ARG A 226 -3.24 23.72 6.50
N LEU A 227 -2.06 23.61 7.10
CA LEU A 227 -1.34 22.36 7.33
C LEU A 227 -2.21 21.40 8.16
N GLY A 228 -2.38 20.21 7.64
CA GLY A 228 -3.09 19.09 8.22
C GLY A 228 -3.23 18.01 7.14
N SER A 229 -2.13 17.35 6.82
CA SER A 229 -2.10 16.30 5.80
C SER A 229 -2.85 15.07 6.30
N ALA A 230 -4.12 14.97 5.91
CA ALA A 230 -4.90 13.75 6.04
C ALA A 230 -4.44 12.76 4.94
N GLY A 231 -3.63 11.77 5.30
CA GLY A 231 -3.28 10.67 4.41
C GLY A 231 -4.52 9.83 4.08
N LEU A 232 -4.75 9.59 2.80
CA LEU A 232 -5.81 8.70 2.31
C LEU A 232 -5.47 7.24 2.66
N SER A 233 -6.27 6.60 3.51
CA SER A 233 -6.25 5.16 3.76
C SER A 233 -6.89 4.41 2.59
N LEU A 234 -6.21 3.39 2.05
CA LEU A 234 -6.66 2.57 0.92
C LEU A 234 -7.69 1.48 1.33
N GLY A 235 -8.50 1.73 2.37
CA GLY A 235 -9.41 0.74 2.97
C GLY A 235 -10.69 0.42 2.18
N ASP A 236 -11.08 1.23 1.18
CA ASP A 236 -12.40 1.10 0.52
C ASP A 236 -12.38 0.43 -0.87
N LEU A 237 -11.25 -0.13 -1.32
CA LEU A 237 -11.11 -0.53 -2.74
C LEU A 237 -11.77 -1.88 -3.13
N VAL A 238 -12.43 -2.61 -2.22
CA VAL A 238 -12.94 -3.97 -2.54
C VAL A 238 -14.42 -4.02 -3.00
N ALA A 239 -15.20 -2.93 -2.96
CA ALA A 239 -16.66 -3.02 -3.19
C ALA A 239 -17.20 -2.48 -4.54
N ALA A 240 -16.36 -2.17 -5.55
CA ALA A 240 -16.84 -1.60 -6.82
C ALA A 240 -16.67 -2.53 -8.04
N LEU A 241 -16.97 -3.82 -7.88
CA LEU A 241 -17.24 -4.73 -8.99
C LEU A 241 -18.69 -5.22 -8.92
N ARG A 242 -19.62 -4.42 -9.44
CA ARG A 242 -20.87 -4.92 -10.05
C ARG A 242 -21.67 -3.80 -10.74
N ARG A 243 -22.14 -4.14 -11.95
CA ARG A 243 -23.16 -3.49 -12.80
C ARG A 243 -22.65 -2.44 -13.80
N ARG A 244 -22.26 -2.93 -14.98
CA ARG A 244 -22.72 -2.32 -16.24
C ARG A 244 -24.19 -2.68 -16.43
N GLY A 245 -25.03 -1.72 -16.80
CA GLY A 245 -26.31 -2.01 -17.43
C GLY A 245 -27.45 -1.03 -17.10
N SER A 246 -27.81 -0.25 -18.12
CA SER A 246 -29.08 0.48 -18.35
C SER A 246 -29.21 1.91 -17.84
N ASP A 247 -29.54 2.76 -18.82
CA ASP A 247 -29.94 4.16 -18.75
C ASP A 247 -31.07 4.41 -17.75
N ALA A 248 -30.88 5.38 -16.86
CA ALA A 248 -31.94 6.27 -16.39
C ALA A 248 -31.32 7.52 -15.77
N ALA A 249 -31.74 8.70 -16.24
CA ALA A 249 -31.29 10.00 -15.78
C ALA A 249 -31.58 10.23 -14.28
N PRO A 250 -30.69 10.87 -13.50
CA PRO A 250 -31.00 11.22 -12.13
C PRO A 250 -31.85 12.50 -12.09
N ARG A 251 -33.11 12.35 -11.67
CA ARG A 251 -33.93 13.44 -11.15
C ARG A 251 -33.37 13.88 -9.80
N LEU A 252 -33.26 15.20 -9.62
CA LEU A 252 -32.93 15.88 -8.38
C LEU A 252 -33.75 15.35 -7.20
N LEU A 253 -33.11 15.11 -6.06
CA LEU A 253 -33.73 15.33 -4.76
C LEU A 253 -32.73 15.84 -3.72
N ARG A 254 -33.20 16.84 -2.98
CA ARG A 254 -32.49 17.71 -2.05
C ARG A 254 -32.11 16.98 -0.75
N ALA A 255 -30.95 17.35 -0.21
CA ALA A 255 -30.55 17.09 1.16
C ALA A 255 -31.43 17.84 2.17
N ARG A 256 -31.67 17.22 3.32
CA ARG A 256 -31.85 17.89 4.61
C ARG A 256 -31.20 17.05 5.72
N HIS A 257 -30.29 17.73 6.41
CA HIS A 257 -29.62 17.50 7.70
C HIS A 257 -28.81 16.23 7.88
#